data_AF-A0A9D8H7C9-F1
#
_entry.id   AF-A0A9D8H7C9-F1
#
_cell.length_a   1.000
_cell.length_b   1.000
_cell.length_c   1.000
_cell.angle_alpha   90.00
_cell.angle_beta   90.00
_cell.angle_gamma   90.00
#
_symmetry.space_group_name_H-M   'P 1'
#
loop_
_entity.id
_entity.type
_entity.pdbx_description
1 polymer ?
#
loop_
_entity_poly.entity_id
_entity_poly.type
_entity_poly.pdbx_seq_one_letter_code
_entity_poly.pdbx_strand_id
1 'polypeptide(L)'
;MSMTPSTLLRPAHATGAVRRRRTPRPRPFDVRDLLAHGRYESVSAFARDAGVDRRTVHRWIATGLDPDTADRLAVHVLGCHPFEVFGRAWFDLDEEPTLPAA
;
A
#
# COMPACT_ATOMS: atom_id res chain seq x y z
N MET A 1 34.41 36.22 -38.29
CA MET A 1 33.30 35.99 -39.23
C MET A 1 33.08 34.48 -39.25
N SER A 2 32.17 33.96 -38.43
CA SER A 2 30.81 33.48 -38.83
C SER A 2 30.93 32.32 -39.86
N MET A 3 30.31 31.15 -39.78
CA MET A 3 29.01 30.70 -39.23
C MET A 3 28.92 29.22 -39.69
N THR A 4 28.76 28.16 -38.90
CA THR A 4 27.49 27.60 -38.36
C THR A 4 27.83 26.22 -37.76
N PRO A 5 27.29 25.82 -36.59
CA PRO A 5 27.22 24.41 -36.22
C PRO A 5 25.91 23.80 -36.73
N SER A 6 26.02 22.63 -37.34
CA SER A 6 24.89 21.80 -37.78
C SER A 6 24.04 21.38 -36.59
N THR A 7 22.85 21.97 -36.47
CA THR A 7 21.82 21.52 -35.52
C THR A 7 21.23 20.22 -36.04
N LEU A 8 21.71 19.09 -35.54
CA LEU A 8 21.04 17.81 -35.70
C LEU A 8 19.75 17.82 -34.88
N LEU A 9 18.65 17.62 -35.61
CA LEU A 9 17.28 17.46 -35.15
C LEU A 9 17.22 16.28 -34.15
N ARG A 10 17.05 16.58 -32.86
CA ARG A 10 16.82 15.57 -31.82
C ARG A 10 15.33 15.19 -31.85
N PRO A 11 14.95 13.91 -32.00
CA PRO A 11 13.55 13.52 -31.95
C PRO A 11 12.99 13.78 -30.55
N ALA A 12 11.84 14.46 -30.51
CA ALA A 12 11.05 14.64 -29.31
C ALA A 12 10.60 13.27 -28.81
N HIS A 13 11.16 12.81 -27.69
CA HIS A 13 10.57 11.71 -26.93
C HIS A 13 9.22 12.18 -26.40
N ALA A 14 8.16 11.82 -27.14
CA ALA A 14 6.80 11.86 -26.68
C ALA A 14 6.63 10.79 -25.58
N THR A 15 7.03 11.10 -24.35
CA THR A 15 6.63 10.30 -23.18
C THR A 15 5.46 10.99 -22.50
N GLY A 16 4.32 11.02 -23.20
CA GLY A 16 3.02 11.27 -22.60
C GLY A 16 2.60 10.05 -21.77
N ALA A 17 3.27 9.79 -20.66
CA ALA A 17 2.73 8.90 -19.65
C ALA A 17 1.56 9.64 -19.00
N VAL A 18 0.34 9.35 -19.49
CA VAL A 18 -0.88 9.65 -18.76
C VAL A 18 -0.69 8.99 -17.39
N ARG A 19 -0.38 9.81 -16.37
CA ARG A 19 -0.56 9.42 -14.98
C ARG A 19 -2.05 9.15 -14.86
N ARG A 20 -2.46 7.90 -15.12
CA ARG A 20 -3.75 7.39 -14.68
C ARG A 20 -3.77 7.74 -13.21
N ARG A 21 -4.62 8.70 -12.83
CA ARG A 21 -4.90 8.97 -11.43
C ARG A 21 -5.39 7.63 -10.91
N ARG A 22 -4.52 6.86 -10.26
CA ARG A 22 -4.94 5.72 -9.46
C ARG A 22 -5.87 6.36 -8.44
N THR A 23 -7.17 6.17 -8.60
CA THR A 23 -8.11 6.39 -7.52
C THR A 23 -7.52 5.68 -6.30
N PRO A 24 -7.33 6.37 -5.16
CA PRO A 24 -6.88 5.70 -3.96
C PRO A 24 -7.85 4.55 -3.72
N ARG A 25 -7.38 3.31 -3.90
CA ARG A 25 -8.21 2.14 -3.57
C ARG A 25 -8.58 2.27 -2.09
N PRO A 26 -9.84 2.01 -1.71
CA PRO A 26 -10.18 1.88 -0.30
C PRO A 26 -9.21 0.86 0.32
N ARG A 27 -8.66 1.21 1.48
CA ARG A 27 -7.64 0.39 2.13
C ARG A 27 -8.31 -0.85 2.73
N PRO A 28 -7.98 -2.06 2.26
CA PRO A 28 -8.80 -3.24 2.54
C PRO A 28 -8.56 -3.86 3.92
N PHE A 29 -7.50 -3.48 4.62
CA PHE A 29 -7.10 -4.14 5.86
C PHE A 29 -7.36 -3.26 7.09
N ASP A 30 -7.97 -3.83 8.13
CA ASP A 30 -8.15 -3.13 9.41
C ASP A 30 -6.96 -3.42 10.34
N VAL A 31 -6.33 -2.36 10.85
CA VAL A 31 -5.26 -2.49 11.86
C VAL A 31 -5.76 -3.14 13.16
N ARG A 32 -7.08 -3.08 13.43
CA ARG A 32 -7.69 -3.78 14.57
C ARG A 32 -7.46 -5.30 14.52
N ASP A 33 -7.37 -5.89 13.33
CA ASP A 33 -7.09 -7.31 13.18
C ASP A 33 -5.67 -7.65 13.64
N LEU A 34 -4.69 -6.79 13.32
CA LEU A 34 -3.30 -6.90 13.82
C LEU A 34 -3.23 -6.74 15.34
N LEU A 35 -3.94 -5.75 15.89
CA LEU A 35 -4.01 -5.49 17.34
C LEU A 35 -4.56 -6.72 18.09
N ALA A 36 -5.64 -7.31 17.56
CA ALA A 36 -6.26 -8.49 18.13
C ALA A 36 -5.35 -9.72 18.02
N HIS A 37 -4.71 -9.94 16.86
CA HIS A 37 -3.84 -11.08 16.63
C HIS A 37 -2.59 -11.05 17.52
N GLY A 38 -1.93 -9.88 17.61
CA GLY A 38 -0.75 -9.68 18.47
C GLY A 38 -1.06 -9.63 19.97
N ARG A 39 -2.33 -9.72 20.36
CA ARG A 39 -2.79 -9.63 21.76
C ARG A 39 -2.30 -8.36 22.47
N TYR A 40 -2.29 -7.26 21.76
CA TYR A 40 -1.88 -5.98 22.33
C TYR A 40 -2.93 -5.46 23.32
N GLU A 41 -2.50 -5.20 24.56
CA GLU A 41 -3.37 -4.63 25.60
C GLU A 41 -3.82 -3.19 25.30
N SER A 42 -3.10 -2.48 24.42
CA SER A 42 -3.46 -1.12 24.01
C SER A 42 -2.86 -0.70 22.67
N VAL A 43 -3.48 0.32 22.04
CA VAL A 43 -2.95 1.03 20.86
C VAL A 43 -1.54 1.59 21.12
N SER A 44 -1.27 2.03 22.34
CA SER A 44 0.04 2.59 22.71
C SER A 44 1.14 1.53 22.69
N ALA A 45 0.83 0.30 23.11
CA ALA A 45 1.78 -0.81 23.07
C ALA A 45 2.09 -1.20 21.62
N PHE A 46 1.06 -1.37 20.79
CA PHE A 46 1.24 -1.65 19.37
C PHE A 46 2.03 -0.53 18.65
N ALA A 47 1.74 0.73 18.93
CA ALA A 47 2.44 1.86 18.31
C ALA A 47 3.94 1.84 18.61
N ARG A 48 4.32 1.47 19.85
CA ARG A 48 5.72 1.34 20.26
C ARG A 48 6.43 0.25 19.48
N ASP A 49 5.82 -0.93 19.39
CA ASP A 49 6.41 -2.08 18.68
C ASP A 49 6.48 -1.84 17.17
N ALA A 50 5.44 -1.21 16.60
CA ALA A 50 5.40 -0.82 15.20
C ALA A 50 6.31 0.38 14.87
N GLY A 51 6.95 1.01 15.87
CA GLY A 51 7.84 2.16 15.67
C GLY A 51 7.16 3.41 15.12
N VAL A 52 5.87 3.62 15.43
CA VAL A 52 5.07 4.75 14.91
C VAL A 52 4.33 5.49 16.02
N ASP A 53 3.85 6.70 15.73
CA ASP A 53 3.00 7.45 16.65
C ASP A 53 1.61 6.83 16.81
N ARG A 54 1.02 6.97 18.00
CA ARG A 54 -0.38 6.59 18.27
C ARG A 54 -1.37 7.24 17.31
N ARG A 55 -1.10 8.47 16.87
CA ARG A 55 -1.93 9.19 15.88
C ARG A 55 -1.93 8.46 14.53
N THR A 56 -0.82 7.87 14.14
CA THR A 56 -0.71 7.06 12.92
C THR A 56 -1.57 5.81 13.05
N VAL A 57 -1.55 5.13 14.20
CA VAL A 57 -2.40 3.96 14.45
C VAL A 57 -3.88 4.35 14.43
N HIS A 58 -4.29 5.41 15.12
CA HIS A 58 -5.69 5.89 15.06
C HIS A 58 -6.12 6.29 13.65
N ARG A 59 -5.22 6.87 12.85
CA ARG A 59 -5.48 7.13 11.44
C ARG A 59 -5.68 5.83 10.67
N TRP A 60 -4.88 4.80 10.90
CA TRP A 60 -5.08 3.48 10.29
C TRP A 60 -6.40 2.83 10.71
N ILE A 61 -6.80 2.98 11.97
CA ILE A 61 -8.12 2.53 12.44
C ILE A 61 -9.26 3.21 11.66
N ALA A 62 -9.10 4.50 11.34
CA ALA A 62 -10.13 5.27 10.64
C ALA A 62 -10.10 5.07 9.12
N THR A 63 -8.92 4.82 8.54
CA THR A 63 -8.72 4.84 7.09
C THR A 63 -8.36 3.49 6.47
N GLY A 64 -8.07 2.49 7.30
CA GLY A 64 -7.49 1.20 6.92
C GLY A 64 -5.99 1.26 6.63
N LEU A 65 -5.44 0.09 6.31
CA LEU A 65 -4.06 -0.14 5.88
C LEU A 65 -4.01 -0.53 4.40
N ASP A 66 -3.07 0.06 3.67
CA ASP A 66 -2.68 -0.45 2.36
C ASP A 66 -1.95 -1.80 2.49
N PRO A 67 -1.94 -2.63 1.43
CA PRO A 67 -1.33 -3.95 1.47
C PRO A 67 0.14 -3.96 1.90
N ASP A 68 0.95 -3.03 1.40
CA ASP A 68 2.38 -2.97 1.72
C ASP A 68 2.62 -2.65 3.21
N THR A 69 1.74 -1.85 3.82
CA THR A 69 1.81 -1.55 5.25
C THR A 69 1.29 -2.71 6.09
N ALA A 70 0.20 -3.36 5.66
CA ALA A 70 -0.35 -4.53 6.32
C ALA A 70 0.65 -5.71 6.33
N ASP A 71 1.33 -5.96 5.20
CA ASP A 71 2.40 -6.96 5.08
C ASP A 71 3.53 -6.72 6.08
N ARG A 72 4.11 -5.51 6.03
CA ARG A 72 5.23 -5.14 6.89
C ARG A 72 4.87 -5.23 8.36
N LEU A 73 3.67 -4.82 8.76
CA LEU A 73 3.23 -4.92 10.15
C LEU A 73 3.08 -6.38 10.58
N ALA A 74 2.44 -7.24 9.77
CA ALA A 74 2.32 -8.66 10.10
C ALA A 74 3.70 -9.34 10.22
N VAL A 75 4.58 -9.13 9.24
CA VAL A 75 5.88 -9.80 9.20
C VAL A 75 6.85 -9.25 10.26
N HIS A 76 6.98 -7.93 10.38
CA HIS A 76 8.01 -7.34 11.23
C HIS A 76 7.58 -7.06 12.66
N VAL A 77 6.28 -6.84 12.90
CA VAL A 77 5.77 -6.55 14.26
C VAL A 77 5.24 -7.82 14.92
N LEU A 78 4.49 -8.65 14.18
CA LEU A 78 3.90 -9.88 14.73
C LEU A 78 4.74 -11.13 14.46
N GLY A 79 5.65 -11.09 13.49
CA GLY A 79 6.46 -12.26 13.12
C GLY A 79 5.65 -13.36 12.41
N CYS A 80 4.50 -13.03 11.83
CA CYS A 80 3.60 -13.98 11.18
C CYS A 80 3.32 -13.60 9.73
N HIS A 81 2.80 -14.55 8.95
CA HIS A 81 2.37 -14.26 7.59
C HIS A 81 1.06 -13.44 7.61
N PRO A 82 0.87 -12.46 6.71
CA PRO A 82 -0.34 -11.60 6.71
C PRO A 82 -1.66 -12.37 6.58
N PHE A 83 -1.65 -13.49 5.85
CA PHE A 83 -2.80 -14.41 5.77
C PHE A 83 -3.28 -14.92 7.14
N GLU A 84 -2.37 -15.08 8.11
CA GLU A 84 -2.73 -15.52 9.46
C GLU A 84 -3.53 -14.45 10.23
N VAL A 85 -3.41 -13.18 9.81
CA VAL A 85 -4.12 -12.04 10.40
C VAL A 85 -5.40 -11.74 9.62
N PHE A 86 -5.29 -11.56 8.31
CA PHE A 86 -6.37 -11.04 7.45
C PHE A 86 -7.15 -12.13 6.72
N GLY A 87 -6.73 -13.40 6.83
CA GLY A 87 -7.41 -14.53 6.19
C GLY A 87 -7.51 -14.38 4.67
N ARG A 88 -8.63 -14.82 4.09
CA ARG A 88 -8.87 -14.77 2.64
C ARG A 88 -8.82 -13.36 2.06
N ALA A 89 -9.18 -12.34 2.85
CA ALA A 89 -9.10 -10.95 2.41
C ALA A 89 -7.68 -10.53 1.99
N TRP A 90 -6.63 -11.22 2.47
CA TRP A 90 -5.25 -11.02 2.02
C TRP A 90 -5.04 -11.35 0.54
N PHE A 91 -5.75 -12.35 0.01
CA PHE A 91 -5.63 -12.80 -1.38
C PHE A 91 -6.64 -12.13 -2.32
N ASP A 92 -7.72 -11.56 -1.79
CA ASP A 92 -8.79 -10.91 -2.57
C ASP A 92 -8.42 -9.49 -3.07
N LEU A 93 -7.13 -9.14 -3.05
CA LEU A 93 -6.62 -7.84 -3.49
C LEU A 93 -6.81 -7.56 -4.99
N ASP A 94 -7.05 -8.62 -5.78
CA ASP A 94 -7.09 -8.61 -7.23
C ASP A 94 -8.25 -9.43 -7.83
N GLU A 95 -9.31 -9.75 -7.07
CA GLU A 95 -10.50 -10.36 -7.69
C GLU A 95 -11.26 -9.29 -8.50
N GLU A 96 -10.75 -8.95 -9.69
CA GLU A 96 -11.66 -8.61 -10.79
C GLU A 96 -12.59 -9.82 -10.89
N PRO A 97 -13.92 -9.65 -10.73
CA PRO A 97 -14.83 -10.70 -11.13
C PRO A 97 -14.54 -10.95 -12.59
N THR A 98 -13.81 -12.03 -12.87
CA THR A 98 -13.61 -12.50 -14.24
C THR A 98 -15.02 -12.78 -14.73
N LEU A 99 -15.54 -11.86 -15.55
CA LEU A 99 -16.90 -11.89 -16.07
C LEU A 99 -17.18 -13.29 -16.67
N PRO A 100 -18.39 -13.83 -16.53
CA PRO A 100 -18.73 -15.04 -17.25
C PRO A 100 -18.73 -14.71 -18.74
N ALA A 101 -17.89 -15.41 -19.51
CA ALA A 101 -17.91 -15.35 -20.96
C ALA A 101 -18.01 -16.76 -21.54
N ALA A 102 -19.25 -17.09 -21.92
CA ALA A 102 -19.77 -18.22 -22.70
C ALA A 102 -19.83 -19.60 -22.03
#